data_AF-A0A2D5EE82-F1
#
_entry.id   AF-A0A2D5EE82-F1
#
_cell.length_a   1.000
_cell.length_b   1.000
_cell.length_c   1.000
_cell.angle_alpha   90.00
_cell.angle_beta   90.00
_cell.angle_gamma   90.00
#
_symmetry.space_group_name_H-M   'P 1'
#
loop_
_entity.id
_entity.type
_entity.pdbx_description
1 polymer ?
#
loop_
_entity_poly.entity_id
_entity_poly.type
_entity_poly.pdbx_seq_one_letter_code
_entity_poly.pdbx_strand_id
1 'polypeptide(L)'
;MTTAQHTVEKIGGTSMSNYEAVRDNIIIGKRKKSDLYQRIFVVSAYGGVTNELLEHKKTGEPGVYALFADAESDWAWGDDLTKLIQLLTDINGELFADPMLKQQADQFITDRIEGVRGCLIDLQRLCSYGQFQLEEHLLTVREMLAGIGEAHSAFNTALKLQQEGINARFVDLTGWRDSELLPLDEKLKQAFDAIDLSRELPIVTGYAQCKEGLMRTFDRGYSEMTFSRTAVITNAREAIIHKEYHLSSADPNIVGEDKVVPLGRTNYDVADQLANLGMEAIHPRAGKGLRQNEIPLRVMNTFEPEHTGTLITGDYVSEKPQVEIVA
;
A
#
# COMPACT_ATOMS: atom_id res chain seq x y z
N MET A 1 -30.27 3.65 10.10
CA MET A 1 -28.97 3.46 9.42
C MET A 1 -27.95 3.28 10.52
N THR A 2 -27.35 2.11 10.65
CA THR A 2 -26.21 1.90 11.55
C THR A 2 -25.06 2.76 11.04
N THR A 3 -24.69 3.79 11.80
CA THR A 3 -23.51 4.60 11.51
C THR A 3 -22.31 3.66 11.46
N ALA A 4 -21.59 3.64 10.34
CA ALA A 4 -20.41 2.80 10.22
C ALA A 4 -19.41 3.15 11.33
N GLN A 5 -18.83 2.13 11.93
CA GLN A 5 -17.98 2.29 13.10
C GLN A 5 -16.50 2.12 12.77
N HIS A 6 -16.11 1.71 11.57
CA HIS A 6 -14.71 1.39 11.29
C HIS A 6 -13.97 2.45 10.48
N THR A 7 -12.65 2.44 10.61
CA THR A 7 -11.73 3.19 9.74
C THR A 7 -11.08 2.26 8.72
N VAL A 8 -10.69 2.82 7.60
CA VAL A 8 -9.72 2.21 6.70
C VAL A 8 -8.47 3.07 6.75
N GLU A 9 -7.31 2.45 6.92
CA GLU A 9 -6.05 3.12 7.20
C GLU A 9 -4.96 2.64 6.27
N LYS A 10 -4.23 3.56 5.62
CA LYS A 10 -3.11 3.23 4.73
C LYS A 10 -1.78 3.53 5.39
N ILE A 11 -0.84 2.61 5.26
CA ILE A 11 0.52 2.76 5.78
C ILE A 11 1.51 2.67 4.60
N GLY A 12 2.34 3.70 4.43
CA GLY A 12 3.32 3.78 3.35
C GLY A 12 4.56 2.91 3.57
N GLY A 13 5.30 2.62 2.49
CA GLY A 13 6.40 1.65 2.53
C GLY A 13 7.55 2.01 3.45
N THR A 14 7.94 3.29 3.52
CA THR A 14 9.00 3.74 4.44
C THR A 14 8.58 3.53 5.91
N SER A 15 7.32 3.80 6.26
CA SER A 15 6.78 3.49 7.58
C SER A 15 6.74 1.98 7.83
N MET A 16 6.37 1.16 6.83
CA MET A 16 6.33 -0.30 6.96
C MET A 16 7.70 -0.91 7.29
N SER A 17 8.81 -0.27 6.87
CA SER A 17 10.17 -0.70 7.23
C SER A 17 10.49 -0.55 8.71
N ASN A 18 9.68 0.18 9.49
CA ASN A 18 9.80 0.27 10.94
C ASN A 18 8.56 -0.33 11.63
N TYR A 19 8.55 -1.66 11.76
CA TYR A 19 7.43 -2.38 12.36
C TYR A 19 7.11 -1.90 13.78
N GLU A 20 8.12 -1.62 14.61
CA GLU A 20 7.88 -1.15 15.98
C GLU A 20 7.13 0.18 16.00
N ALA A 21 7.55 1.16 15.19
CA ALA A 21 6.84 2.43 15.07
C ALA A 21 5.40 2.23 14.54
N VAL A 22 5.21 1.38 13.53
CA VAL A 22 3.86 1.08 13.01
C VAL A 22 2.99 0.41 14.07
N ARG A 23 3.51 -0.60 14.77
CA ARG A 23 2.81 -1.30 15.83
C ARG A 23 2.45 -0.35 16.96
N ASP A 24 3.41 0.39 17.47
CA ASP A 24 3.26 1.17 18.70
C ASP A 24 2.50 2.47 18.46
N ASN A 25 2.70 3.14 17.32
CA ASN A 25 2.06 4.44 17.06
C ASN A 25 0.72 4.30 16.32
N ILE A 26 0.63 3.36 15.37
CA ILE A 26 -0.53 3.26 14.47
C ILE A 26 -1.49 2.16 14.95
N ILE A 27 -1.01 0.93 15.08
CA ILE A 27 -1.88 -0.23 15.29
C ILE A 27 -2.37 -0.29 16.73
N ILE A 28 -1.46 -0.39 17.70
CA ILE A 28 -1.78 -0.47 19.12
C ILE A 28 -2.03 0.94 19.67
N GLY A 29 -1.06 1.85 19.62
CA GLY A 29 -1.19 3.16 20.23
C GLY A 29 -1.55 3.07 21.71
N LYS A 30 -2.51 3.89 22.13
CA LYS A 30 -3.09 3.87 23.49
C LYS A 30 -4.30 2.92 23.64
N ARG A 31 -4.62 2.15 22.59
CA ARG A 31 -5.84 1.33 22.52
C ARG A 31 -5.71 0.07 23.37
N LYS A 32 -6.83 -0.43 23.88
CA LYS A 32 -6.88 -1.66 24.68
C LYS A 32 -7.96 -2.60 24.18
N LYS A 33 -7.64 -3.90 24.11
CA LYS A 33 -8.60 -4.98 23.85
C LYS A 33 -9.46 -4.73 22.59
N SER A 34 -10.75 -4.46 22.77
CA SER A 34 -11.73 -4.27 21.70
C SER A 34 -11.45 -3.04 20.84
N ASP A 35 -10.75 -2.04 21.37
CA ASP A 35 -10.49 -0.78 20.67
C ASP A 35 -9.48 -0.94 19.51
N LEU A 36 -8.80 -2.09 19.44
CA LEU A 36 -7.89 -2.44 18.35
C LEU A 36 -8.64 -2.76 17.05
N TYR A 37 -9.90 -3.17 17.15
CA TYR A 37 -10.73 -3.59 16.02
C TYR A 37 -11.56 -2.42 15.46
N GLN A 38 -12.47 -2.72 14.54
CA GLN A 38 -13.17 -1.75 13.69
C GLN A 38 -12.18 -0.92 12.87
N ARG A 39 -11.17 -1.59 12.31
CA ARG A 39 -10.09 -0.96 11.54
C ARG A 39 -9.63 -1.94 10.48
N ILE A 40 -9.34 -1.42 9.29
CA ILE A 40 -8.75 -2.15 8.18
C ILE A 40 -7.46 -1.45 7.82
N PHE A 41 -6.36 -2.18 7.68
CA PHE A 41 -5.08 -1.63 7.26
C PHE A 41 -4.75 -2.04 5.83
N VAL A 42 -4.53 -1.08 4.96
CA VAL A 42 -3.98 -1.29 3.60
C VAL A 42 -2.51 -0.90 3.64
N VAL A 43 -1.62 -1.88 3.46
CA VAL A 43 -0.18 -1.67 3.65
C VAL A 43 0.56 -1.75 2.33
N SER A 44 1.52 -0.84 2.14
CA SER A 44 2.46 -0.88 1.03
C SER A 44 3.57 -1.91 1.24
N ALA A 45 4.29 -2.28 0.18
CA ALA A 45 5.56 -2.99 0.27
C ALA A 45 6.58 -2.25 1.16
N TYR A 46 7.53 -2.96 1.76
CA TYR A 46 8.63 -2.34 2.50
C TYR A 46 9.42 -1.35 1.63
N GLY A 47 9.99 -0.32 2.26
CA GLY A 47 10.81 0.68 1.57
C GLY A 47 11.91 0.02 0.73
N GLY A 48 12.02 0.42 -0.53
CA GLY A 48 12.99 -0.12 -1.50
C GLY A 48 12.54 -1.37 -2.25
N VAL A 49 11.68 -2.22 -1.69
CA VAL A 49 11.31 -3.51 -2.31
C VAL A 49 10.66 -3.35 -3.68
N THR A 50 9.74 -2.38 -3.85
CA THR A 50 9.13 -2.13 -5.17
C THR A 50 10.15 -1.63 -6.22
N ASN A 51 11.27 -1.03 -5.80
CA ASN A 51 12.32 -0.61 -6.73
C ASN A 51 13.07 -1.83 -7.28
N GLU A 52 13.44 -2.77 -6.41
CA GLU A 52 14.10 -4.03 -6.80
C GLU A 52 13.21 -4.89 -7.70
N LEU A 53 11.90 -4.90 -7.44
CA LEU A 53 10.93 -5.61 -8.26
C LEU A 53 10.72 -4.98 -9.64
N LEU A 54 10.72 -3.65 -9.73
CA LEU A 54 10.33 -2.92 -10.94
C LEU A 54 11.52 -2.18 -11.58
N GLU A 55 11.67 -0.93 -11.19
CA GLU A 55 12.79 -0.05 -11.54
C GLU A 55 12.95 0.98 -10.41
N HIS A 56 14.15 1.49 -10.19
CA HIS A 56 14.34 2.48 -9.15
C HIS A 56 13.83 3.86 -9.60
N LYS A 57 12.79 4.40 -8.94
CA LYS A 57 12.09 5.63 -9.39
C LYS A 57 13.00 6.87 -9.51
N LYS A 58 14.07 6.98 -8.70
CA LYS A 58 15.00 8.12 -8.69
C LYS A 58 16.23 7.95 -9.59
N THR A 59 16.93 6.82 -9.49
CA THR A 59 18.17 6.52 -10.23
C THR A 59 17.91 5.94 -11.62
N GLY A 60 16.73 5.36 -11.86
CA GLY A 60 16.42 4.64 -13.09
C GLY A 60 17.09 3.26 -13.19
N GLU A 61 17.75 2.81 -12.12
CA GLU A 61 18.39 1.49 -12.09
C GLU A 61 17.33 0.39 -12.32
N PRO A 62 17.63 -0.59 -13.20
CA PRO A 62 16.67 -1.62 -13.55
C PRO A 62 16.48 -2.59 -12.38
N GLY A 63 15.23 -2.88 -12.04
CA GLY A 63 14.87 -4.02 -11.21
C GLY A 63 14.52 -5.23 -12.06
N VAL A 64 13.95 -6.26 -11.43
CA VAL A 64 13.58 -7.53 -12.09
C VAL A 64 12.72 -7.31 -13.32
N TYR A 65 11.67 -6.48 -13.23
CA TYR A 65 10.78 -6.17 -14.35
C TYR A 65 11.55 -5.54 -15.52
N ALA A 66 12.35 -4.51 -15.23
CA ALA A 66 13.07 -3.77 -16.27
C ALA A 66 14.08 -4.67 -16.99
N LEU A 67 14.80 -5.51 -16.25
CA LEU A 67 15.71 -6.52 -16.82
C LEU A 67 14.98 -7.57 -17.66
N PHE A 68 13.78 -7.96 -17.24
CA PHE A 68 12.95 -8.90 -18.00
C PHE A 68 12.39 -8.28 -19.28
N ALA A 69 11.99 -7.00 -19.23
CA ALA A 69 11.41 -6.29 -20.36
C ALA A 69 12.44 -5.95 -21.46
N ASP A 70 13.68 -5.69 -21.07
CA ASP A 70 14.76 -5.26 -21.97
C ASP A 70 15.57 -6.44 -22.55
N ALA A 71 15.08 -7.68 -22.45
CA ALA A 71 15.88 -8.90 -22.62
C ALA A 71 16.51 -9.10 -24.03
N GLU A 72 17.62 -8.40 -24.28
CA GLU A 72 18.72 -8.74 -25.20
C GLU A 72 19.83 -9.55 -24.48
N SER A 73 19.72 -9.78 -23.15
CA SER A 73 20.78 -10.35 -22.29
C SER A 73 20.40 -11.63 -21.53
N ASP A 74 21.43 -12.48 -21.33
CA ASP A 74 21.44 -13.77 -20.64
C ASP A 74 20.95 -13.70 -19.17
N TRP A 75 19.80 -14.31 -18.85
CA TRP A 75 19.33 -14.70 -17.49
C TRP A 75 19.40 -13.66 -16.34
N ALA A 76 19.72 -12.39 -16.60
CA ALA A 76 20.02 -11.38 -15.57
C ALA A 76 18.86 -11.16 -14.58
N TRP A 77 17.62 -11.16 -15.07
CA TRP A 77 16.43 -11.07 -14.21
C TRP A 77 16.31 -12.24 -13.23
N GLY A 78 16.82 -13.43 -13.60
CA GLY A 78 16.84 -14.62 -12.75
C GLY A 78 17.84 -14.51 -11.60
N ASP A 79 18.99 -13.89 -11.85
CA ASP A 79 19.96 -13.58 -10.80
C ASP A 79 19.42 -12.52 -9.84
N ASP A 80 18.73 -11.51 -10.36
CA ASP A 80 18.10 -10.47 -9.53
C ASP A 80 16.93 -11.00 -8.70
N LEU A 81 16.14 -11.96 -9.20
CA LEU A 81 15.18 -12.68 -8.35
C LEU A 81 15.86 -13.40 -7.19
N THR A 82 17.06 -13.95 -7.39
CA THR A 82 17.81 -14.62 -6.32
C THR A 82 18.31 -13.62 -5.28
N LYS A 83 18.82 -12.47 -5.71
CA LYS A 83 19.17 -11.36 -4.80
C LYS A 83 17.96 -10.84 -4.04
N LEU A 84 16.81 -10.75 -4.72
CA LEU A 84 15.56 -10.32 -4.13
C LEU A 84 15.08 -11.31 -3.05
N ILE A 85 15.16 -12.63 -3.27
CA ILE A 85 14.87 -13.61 -2.20
C ILE A 85 15.73 -13.33 -0.98
N GLN A 86 17.04 -13.13 -1.17
CA GLN A 86 17.94 -12.85 -0.06
C GLN A 86 17.50 -11.59 0.71
N LEU A 87 17.27 -10.48 0.02
CA LEU A 87 16.78 -9.23 0.61
C LEU A 87 15.49 -9.43 1.42
N LEU A 88 14.51 -10.14 0.85
CA LEU A 88 13.21 -10.34 1.51
C LEU A 88 13.33 -11.27 2.73
N THR A 89 14.21 -12.27 2.68
CA THR A 89 14.51 -13.15 3.83
C THR A 89 15.36 -12.47 4.90
N ASP A 90 16.18 -11.47 4.53
CA ASP A 90 16.92 -10.64 5.48
C ASP A 90 15.94 -9.75 6.26
N ILE A 91 14.98 -9.12 5.58
CA ILE A 91 13.87 -8.39 6.22
C ILE A 91 13.11 -9.30 7.20
N ASN A 92 12.82 -10.54 6.80
CA ASN A 92 12.20 -11.51 7.71
C ASN A 92 13.08 -11.84 8.92
N GLY A 93 14.41 -11.93 8.73
CA GLY A 93 15.37 -12.19 9.80
C GLY A 93 15.46 -11.06 10.81
N GLU A 94 15.36 -9.81 10.36
CA GLU A 94 15.27 -8.64 11.24
C GLU A 94 13.94 -8.60 12.00
N LEU A 95 12.84 -8.99 11.34
CA LEU A 95 11.51 -8.93 11.93
C LEU A 95 11.26 -10.07 12.93
N PHE A 96 11.62 -11.31 12.61
CA PHE A 96 11.24 -12.50 13.37
C PHE A 96 12.43 -13.10 14.16
N ALA A 97 12.44 -12.86 15.47
CA ALA A 97 13.34 -13.54 16.39
C ALA A 97 12.99 -15.03 16.62
N ASP A 98 11.72 -15.41 16.43
CA ASP A 98 11.26 -16.79 16.55
C ASP A 98 11.61 -17.58 15.28
N PRO A 99 12.39 -18.68 15.36
CA PRO A 99 12.81 -19.43 14.19
C PRO A 99 11.67 -20.05 13.37
N MET A 100 10.58 -20.46 14.01
CA MET A 100 9.43 -21.06 13.32
C MET A 100 8.66 -20.02 12.54
N LEU A 101 8.44 -18.84 13.13
CA LEU A 101 7.77 -17.73 12.44
C LEU A 101 8.63 -17.18 11.30
N LYS A 102 9.96 -17.08 11.51
CA LYS A 102 10.89 -16.74 10.45
C LYS A 102 10.79 -17.73 9.29
N GLN A 103 10.85 -19.03 9.58
CA GLN A 103 10.73 -20.08 8.56
C GLN A 103 9.40 -19.99 7.80
N GLN A 104 8.30 -19.71 8.49
CA GLN A 104 6.98 -19.53 7.87
C GLN A 104 6.97 -18.31 6.93
N ALA A 105 7.53 -17.18 7.35
CA ALA A 105 7.65 -15.97 6.54
C ALA A 105 8.56 -16.17 5.32
N ASP A 106 9.69 -16.85 5.50
CA ASP A 106 10.62 -17.19 4.42
C ASP A 106 9.94 -18.09 3.39
N GLN A 107 9.27 -19.16 3.84
CA GLN A 107 8.56 -20.06 2.93
C GLN A 107 7.49 -19.33 2.13
N PHE A 108 6.70 -18.46 2.78
CA PHE A 108 5.67 -17.68 2.12
C PHE A 108 6.22 -16.83 0.96
N ILE A 109 7.32 -16.10 1.21
CA ILE A 109 7.87 -15.19 0.20
C ILE A 109 8.66 -15.94 -0.87
N THR A 110 9.41 -16.98 -0.51
CA THR A 110 10.13 -17.82 -1.46
C THR A 110 9.17 -18.53 -2.41
N ASP A 111 8.05 -19.07 -1.92
CA ASP A 111 7.04 -19.72 -2.78
C ASP A 111 6.47 -18.76 -3.83
N ARG A 112 6.30 -17.49 -3.48
CA ARG A 112 5.83 -16.47 -4.43
C ARG A 112 6.88 -16.13 -5.47
N ILE A 113 8.11 -15.86 -5.03
CA ILE A 113 9.20 -15.51 -5.95
C ILE A 113 9.48 -16.67 -6.91
N GLU A 114 9.54 -17.91 -6.42
CA GLU A 114 9.78 -19.08 -7.27
C GLU A 114 8.61 -19.37 -8.22
N GLY A 115 7.36 -19.12 -7.78
CA GLY A 115 6.21 -19.19 -8.68
C GLY A 115 6.26 -18.13 -9.79
N VAL A 116 6.70 -16.91 -9.46
CA VAL A 116 6.93 -15.85 -10.46
C VAL A 116 8.09 -16.22 -11.39
N ARG A 117 9.20 -16.73 -10.85
CA ARG A 117 10.32 -17.22 -11.66
C ARG A 117 9.84 -18.23 -12.70
N GLY A 118 9.07 -19.23 -12.29
CA GLY A 118 8.47 -20.21 -13.21
C GLY A 118 7.62 -19.54 -14.29
N CYS A 119 6.75 -18.61 -13.91
CA CYS A 119 5.93 -17.85 -14.84
C CYS A 119 6.75 -17.06 -15.88
N LEU A 120 7.84 -16.41 -15.46
CA LEU A 120 8.72 -15.66 -16.36
C LEU A 120 9.48 -16.58 -17.33
N ILE A 121 9.94 -17.75 -16.86
CA ILE A 121 10.55 -18.78 -17.74
C ILE A 121 9.54 -19.22 -18.80
N ASP A 122 8.31 -19.54 -18.38
CA ASP A 122 7.27 -20.01 -19.27
C ASP A 122 6.87 -18.93 -20.29
N LEU A 123 6.77 -17.67 -19.86
CA LEU A 123 6.48 -16.53 -20.73
C LEU A 123 7.59 -16.33 -21.76
N GLN A 124 8.87 -16.37 -21.34
CA GLN A 124 10.02 -16.26 -22.24
C GLN A 124 10.04 -17.41 -23.26
N ARG A 125 9.71 -18.63 -22.82
CA ARG A 125 9.56 -19.79 -23.72
C ARG A 125 8.41 -19.58 -24.72
N LEU A 126 7.26 -19.06 -24.30
CA LEU A 126 6.14 -18.78 -25.20
C LEU A 126 6.48 -17.70 -26.23
N CYS A 127 7.12 -16.62 -25.81
CA CYS A 127 7.55 -15.52 -26.69
C CYS A 127 8.70 -15.90 -27.63
N SER A 128 9.36 -17.05 -27.42
CA SER A 128 10.31 -17.60 -28.40
C SER A 128 9.64 -18.09 -29.69
N TYR A 129 8.31 -18.27 -29.68
CA TYR A 129 7.51 -18.58 -30.87
C TYR A 129 6.92 -17.28 -31.43
N GLY A 130 7.17 -17.00 -32.73
CA GLY A 130 6.86 -15.71 -33.37
C GLY A 130 5.38 -15.29 -33.43
N GLN A 131 4.47 -16.08 -32.86
CA GLN A 131 3.05 -15.75 -32.69
C GLN A 131 2.75 -15.03 -31.36
N PHE A 132 3.67 -15.04 -30.40
CA PHE A 132 3.49 -14.42 -29.09
C PHE A 132 4.42 -13.21 -28.94
N GLN A 133 3.85 -12.06 -28.60
CA GLN A 133 4.60 -10.82 -28.39
C GLN A 133 4.75 -10.57 -26.89
N LEU A 134 6.00 -10.43 -26.43
CA LEU A 134 6.33 -10.17 -25.03
C LEU A 134 5.66 -8.88 -24.52
N GLU A 135 5.62 -7.86 -25.36
CA GLU A 135 5.06 -6.53 -25.09
C GLU A 135 3.60 -6.57 -24.59
N GLU A 136 2.80 -7.52 -25.10
CA GLU A 136 1.40 -7.69 -24.69
C GLU A 136 1.25 -8.16 -23.23
N HIS A 137 2.29 -8.79 -22.69
CA HIS A 137 2.28 -9.40 -21.36
C HIS A 137 3.05 -8.60 -20.31
N LEU A 138 3.90 -7.66 -20.71
CA LEU A 138 4.76 -6.89 -19.80
C LEU A 138 3.99 -6.20 -18.67
N LEU A 139 2.83 -5.60 -18.98
CA LEU A 139 2.02 -4.96 -17.93
C LEU A 139 1.58 -5.96 -16.85
N THR A 140 1.19 -7.17 -17.25
CA THR A 140 0.77 -8.22 -16.32
C THR A 140 1.95 -8.68 -15.45
N VAL A 141 3.14 -8.77 -16.04
CA VAL A 141 4.38 -9.09 -15.31
C VAL A 141 4.70 -8.00 -14.28
N ARG A 142 4.61 -6.73 -14.68
CA ARG A 142 4.83 -5.57 -13.80
C ARG A 142 3.89 -5.61 -12.60
N GLU A 143 2.61 -5.90 -12.86
CA GLU A 143 1.58 -6.03 -11.83
C GLU A 143 1.84 -7.20 -10.87
N MET A 144 2.17 -8.37 -11.42
CA MET A 144 2.50 -9.56 -10.64
C MET A 144 3.70 -9.32 -9.72
N LEU A 145 4.77 -8.71 -10.23
CA LEU A 145 5.96 -8.37 -9.46
C LEU A 145 5.63 -7.39 -8.33
N ALA A 146 4.94 -6.29 -8.65
CA ALA A 146 4.56 -5.29 -7.64
C ALA A 146 3.72 -5.90 -6.50
N GLY A 147 2.81 -6.82 -6.82
CA GLY A 147 1.99 -7.53 -5.84
C GLY A 147 2.82 -8.32 -4.81
N ILE A 148 4.01 -8.84 -5.18
CA ILE A 148 4.84 -9.63 -4.26
C ILE A 148 5.28 -8.81 -3.05
N GLY A 149 5.76 -7.58 -3.27
CA GLY A 149 6.21 -6.72 -2.18
C GLY A 149 5.08 -6.37 -1.20
N GLU A 150 3.89 -6.13 -1.75
CA GLU A 150 2.67 -5.80 -0.99
C GLU A 150 2.18 -7.01 -0.17
N ALA A 151 2.21 -8.21 -0.77
CA ALA A 151 1.88 -9.45 -0.06
C ALA A 151 2.88 -9.76 1.06
N HIS A 152 4.18 -9.50 0.84
CA HIS A 152 5.22 -9.73 1.83
C HIS A 152 5.00 -8.91 3.09
N SER A 153 4.83 -7.59 2.95
CA SER A 153 4.65 -6.70 4.10
C SER A 153 3.32 -6.98 4.84
N ALA A 154 2.24 -7.24 4.10
CA ALA A 154 0.93 -7.55 4.68
C ALA A 154 0.94 -8.88 5.45
N PHE A 155 1.52 -9.94 4.86
CA PHE A 155 1.64 -11.24 5.51
C PHE A 155 2.47 -11.16 6.79
N ASN A 156 3.66 -10.55 6.70
CA ASN A 156 4.55 -10.40 7.84
C ASN A 156 3.92 -9.61 8.98
N THR A 157 3.23 -8.52 8.65
CA THR A 157 2.53 -7.69 9.64
C THR A 157 1.41 -8.47 10.32
N ALA A 158 0.60 -9.21 9.57
CA ALA A 158 -0.45 -10.05 10.15
C ALA A 158 0.14 -11.14 11.06
N LEU A 159 1.20 -11.83 10.60
CA LEU A 159 1.87 -12.89 11.36
C LEU A 159 2.46 -12.35 12.67
N LYS A 160 3.06 -11.15 12.64
CA LYS A 160 3.58 -10.50 13.84
C LYS A 160 2.51 -10.11 14.84
N LEU A 161 1.43 -9.50 14.37
CA LEU A 161 0.32 -9.13 15.23
C LEU A 161 -0.33 -10.36 15.87
N GLN A 162 -0.43 -11.48 15.13
CA GLN A 162 -0.89 -12.77 15.66
C GLN A 162 0.04 -13.30 16.76
N GLN A 163 1.36 -13.21 16.57
CA GLN A 163 2.35 -13.57 17.61
C GLN A 163 2.13 -12.77 18.90
N GLU A 164 1.71 -11.51 18.77
CA GLU A 164 1.43 -10.59 19.88
C GLU A 164 0.01 -10.73 20.45
N GLY A 165 -0.77 -11.72 19.99
CA GLY A 165 -2.11 -12.02 20.50
C GLY A 165 -3.22 -11.14 19.93
N ILE A 166 -2.94 -10.39 18.86
CA ILE A 166 -3.93 -9.60 18.11
C ILE A 166 -4.51 -10.50 17.01
N ASN A 167 -5.83 -10.57 16.90
CA ASN A 167 -6.50 -11.37 15.87
C ASN A 167 -6.42 -10.67 14.49
N ALA A 168 -5.21 -10.53 13.96
CA ALA A 168 -4.96 -9.97 12.65
C ALA A 168 -5.22 -11.01 11.56
N ARG A 169 -5.77 -10.57 10.43
CA ARG A 169 -6.06 -11.42 9.28
C ARG A 169 -5.37 -10.87 8.05
N PHE A 170 -4.49 -11.65 7.46
CA PHE A 170 -3.92 -11.35 6.15
C PHE A 170 -5.03 -11.43 5.08
N VAL A 171 -5.19 -10.37 4.30
CA VAL A 171 -6.13 -10.28 3.19
C VAL A 171 -5.33 -10.05 1.90
N ASP A 172 -5.20 -11.12 1.13
CA ASP A 172 -4.46 -11.10 -0.12
C ASP A 172 -5.36 -10.67 -1.29
N LEU A 173 -5.10 -9.50 -1.87
CA LEU A 173 -5.78 -9.04 -3.08
C LEU A 173 -4.91 -9.20 -4.33
N THR A 174 -3.68 -9.70 -4.23
CA THR A 174 -2.72 -9.71 -5.36
C THR A 174 -3.10 -10.66 -6.48
N GLY A 175 -4.13 -11.49 -6.29
CA GLY A 175 -4.56 -12.48 -7.27
C GLY A 175 -3.63 -13.69 -7.36
N TRP A 176 -2.90 -13.97 -6.28
CA TRP A 176 -1.97 -15.10 -6.26
C TRP A 176 -2.72 -16.42 -6.40
N ARG A 177 -2.64 -17.00 -7.60
CA ARG A 177 -3.35 -18.23 -7.99
C ARG A 177 -4.88 -18.09 -8.00
N ASP A 178 -5.40 -16.88 -8.16
CA ASP A 178 -6.83 -16.69 -8.43
C ASP A 178 -7.19 -17.33 -9.78
N SER A 179 -8.33 -18.03 -9.81
CA SER A 179 -8.85 -18.62 -11.05
C SER A 179 -9.66 -17.63 -11.90
N GLU A 180 -10.04 -16.49 -11.32
CA GLU A 180 -10.91 -15.51 -11.95
C GLU A 180 -10.37 -14.09 -11.74
N LEU A 181 -10.37 -13.32 -12.83
CA LEU A 181 -10.08 -11.89 -12.78
C LEU A 181 -11.39 -11.13 -12.55
N LEU A 182 -11.56 -10.54 -11.37
CA LEU A 182 -12.77 -9.81 -10.97
C LEU A 182 -12.60 -8.29 -11.10
N PRO A 183 -13.68 -7.51 -11.27
CA PRO A 183 -13.67 -6.07 -11.00
C PRO A 183 -13.21 -5.78 -9.57
N LEU A 184 -12.52 -4.66 -9.34
CA LEU A 184 -11.95 -4.33 -8.03
C LEU A 184 -12.99 -4.33 -6.91
N ASP A 185 -14.16 -3.73 -7.17
CA ASP A 185 -15.23 -3.63 -6.19
C ASP A 185 -15.82 -4.99 -5.79
N GLU A 186 -15.93 -5.91 -6.74
CA GLU A 186 -16.42 -7.27 -6.48
C GLU A 186 -15.39 -8.06 -5.68
N LYS A 187 -14.11 -7.93 -6.04
CA LYS A 187 -13.01 -8.55 -5.30
C LYS A 187 -12.94 -8.08 -3.86
N LEU A 188 -13.10 -6.77 -3.63
CA LEU A 188 -13.16 -6.19 -2.29
C LEU A 188 -14.37 -6.71 -1.49
N LYS A 189 -15.57 -6.73 -2.08
CA LYS A 189 -16.76 -7.29 -1.41
C LYS A 189 -16.52 -8.73 -0.97
N GLN A 190 -16.08 -9.59 -1.89
CA GLN A 190 -15.79 -10.99 -1.60
C GLN A 190 -14.73 -11.16 -0.49
N ALA A 191 -13.68 -10.34 -0.51
CA ALA A 191 -12.62 -10.39 0.49
C ALA A 191 -13.11 -10.03 1.91
N PHE A 192 -14.06 -9.10 2.01
CA PHE A 192 -14.59 -8.61 3.30
C PHE A 192 -15.87 -9.31 3.77
N ASP A 193 -16.56 -10.08 2.92
CA ASP A 193 -17.82 -10.76 3.27
C ASP A 193 -17.70 -11.70 4.49
N ALA A 194 -16.53 -12.32 4.68
CA ALA A 194 -16.26 -13.28 5.75
C ALA A 194 -15.42 -12.71 6.90
N ILE A 195 -15.31 -11.38 7.02
CA ILE A 195 -14.50 -10.71 8.03
C ILE A 195 -15.41 -9.98 9.03
N ASP A 196 -15.32 -10.35 10.31
CA ASP A 196 -15.98 -9.61 11.39
C ASP A 196 -15.03 -8.56 11.97
N LEU A 197 -15.18 -7.31 11.50
CA LEU A 197 -14.36 -6.18 11.94
C LEU A 197 -14.48 -5.86 13.44
N SER A 198 -15.44 -6.43 14.19
CA SER A 198 -15.50 -6.24 15.64
C SER A 198 -14.47 -7.08 16.40
N ARG A 199 -13.86 -8.07 15.75
CA ARG A 199 -12.97 -9.06 16.35
C ARG A 199 -11.73 -9.39 15.51
N GLU A 200 -11.74 -9.08 14.22
CA GLU A 200 -10.62 -9.29 13.30
C GLU A 200 -10.02 -7.95 12.90
N LEU A 201 -8.70 -7.93 12.71
CA LEU A 201 -7.96 -6.79 12.22
C LEU A 201 -7.36 -7.11 10.83
N PRO A 202 -8.04 -6.75 9.73
CA PRO A 202 -7.56 -7.05 8.39
C PRO A 202 -6.31 -6.26 8.04
N ILE A 203 -5.29 -6.98 7.57
CA ILE A 203 -4.07 -6.43 6.97
C ILE A 203 -4.10 -6.80 5.49
N VAL A 204 -4.39 -5.81 4.66
CA VAL A 204 -4.74 -5.91 3.26
C VAL A 204 -3.57 -5.45 2.41
N THR A 205 -3.28 -6.18 1.34
CA THR A 205 -2.27 -5.77 0.36
C THR A 205 -2.66 -4.45 -0.31
N GLY A 206 -1.72 -3.51 -0.48
CA GLY A 206 -1.99 -2.26 -1.19
C GLY A 206 -2.19 -2.46 -2.69
N TYR A 207 -1.62 -3.51 -3.29
CA TYR A 207 -1.98 -3.92 -4.65
C TYR A 207 -3.16 -4.89 -4.66
N ALA A 208 -4.05 -4.72 -5.64
CA ALA A 208 -5.13 -5.64 -5.95
C ALA A 208 -5.15 -5.96 -7.44
N GLN A 209 -5.16 -7.25 -7.80
CA GLN A 209 -5.35 -7.68 -9.18
C GLN A 209 -6.83 -7.59 -9.54
N CYS A 210 -7.16 -6.80 -10.55
CA CYS A 210 -8.54 -6.58 -11.00
C CYS A 210 -8.63 -6.30 -12.51
N LYS A 211 -9.83 -6.42 -13.07
CA LYS A 211 -10.10 -6.19 -14.52
C LYS A 211 -9.70 -4.81 -15.00
N GLU A 212 -9.74 -3.81 -14.13
CA GLU A 212 -9.41 -2.42 -14.46
C GLU A 212 -7.91 -2.20 -14.69
N GLY A 213 -7.04 -3.08 -14.17
CA GLY A 213 -5.59 -2.94 -14.26
C GLY A 213 -5.08 -1.70 -13.52
N LEU A 214 -4.94 -1.81 -12.20
CA LEU A 214 -4.56 -0.66 -11.36
C LEU A 214 -3.24 -0.03 -11.78
N MET A 215 -2.25 -0.83 -12.16
CA MET A 215 -0.94 -0.29 -12.50
C MET A 215 -0.97 0.54 -13.79
N ARG A 216 -1.82 0.18 -14.75
CA ARG A 216 -2.01 0.97 -15.99
C ARG A 216 -2.50 2.38 -15.71
N THR A 217 -3.33 2.53 -14.68
CA THR A 217 -4.07 3.77 -14.43
C THR A 217 -3.42 4.65 -13.38
N PHE A 218 -2.74 4.04 -12.41
CA PHE A 218 -2.19 4.72 -11.23
C PHE A 218 -0.68 4.57 -11.09
N ASP A 219 -0.02 3.80 -11.96
CA ASP A 219 1.37 3.38 -11.79
C ASP A 219 1.61 2.96 -10.32
N ARG A 220 2.57 3.55 -9.59
CA ARG A 220 2.83 3.19 -8.18
C ARG A 220 1.85 3.80 -7.16
N GLY A 221 0.86 4.56 -7.61
CA GLY A 221 -0.25 5.09 -6.80
C GLY A 221 -1.40 4.09 -6.56
N TYR A 222 -1.27 2.83 -7.02
CA TYR A 222 -2.32 1.82 -6.88
C TYR A 222 -2.75 1.59 -5.41
N SER A 223 -1.85 1.74 -4.45
CA SER A 223 -2.14 1.48 -3.03
C SER A 223 -3.17 2.43 -2.47
N GLU A 224 -3.15 3.69 -2.92
CA GLU A 224 -4.14 4.69 -2.55
C GLU A 224 -5.49 4.44 -3.20
N MET A 225 -5.51 3.84 -4.41
CA MET A 225 -6.74 3.41 -5.06
C MET A 225 -7.37 2.23 -4.32
N THR A 226 -6.60 1.19 -3.98
CA THR A 226 -7.08 0.05 -3.17
C THR A 226 -7.60 0.53 -1.81
N PHE A 227 -6.87 1.42 -1.15
CA PHE A 227 -7.30 2.08 0.09
C PHE A 227 -8.63 2.82 -0.04
N SER A 228 -8.74 3.71 -1.04
CA SER A 228 -9.94 4.51 -1.26
C SER A 228 -11.15 3.64 -1.59
N ARG A 229 -10.99 2.64 -2.47
CA ARG A 229 -12.08 1.71 -2.80
C ARG A 229 -12.45 0.83 -1.62
N THR A 230 -11.50 0.38 -0.80
CA THR A 230 -11.79 -0.37 0.42
C THR A 230 -12.65 0.46 1.38
N ALA A 231 -12.32 1.74 1.58
CA ALA A 231 -13.13 2.66 2.39
C ALA A 231 -14.55 2.83 1.84
N VAL A 232 -14.70 3.01 0.53
CA VAL A 232 -16.02 3.15 -0.11
C VAL A 232 -16.83 1.87 -0.02
N ILE A 233 -16.26 0.73 -0.37
CA ILE A 233 -16.97 -0.56 -0.45
C ILE A 233 -17.39 -1.06 0.93
N THR A 234 -16.56 -0.82 1.94
CA THR A 234 -16.90 -1.17 3.32
C THR A 234 -17.72 -0.10 4.03
N ASN A 235 -17.97 1.05 3.38
CA ASN A 235 -18.67 2.21 3.95
C ASN A 235 -18.01 2.74 5.22
N ALA A 236 -16.71 3.01 5.18
CA ALA A 236 -15.92 3.45 6.33
C ALA A 236 -16.36 4.82 6.88
N ARG A 237 -16.24 5.00 8.19
CA ARG A 237 -16.55 6.28 8.86
C ARG A 237 -15.53 7.38 8.52
N GLU A 238 -14.30 6.96 8.28
CA GLU A 238 -13.15 7.83 8.01
C GLU A 238 -12.07 6.99 7.33
N ALA A 239 -11.40 7.60 6.36
CA ALA A 239 -10.23 7.07 5.68
C ALA A 239 -8.99 7.76 6.24
N ILE A 240 -7.95 7.03 6.65
CA ILE A 240 -6.75 7.60 7.27
C ILE A 240 -5.51 7.21 6.46
N ILE A 241 -4.64 8.16 6.14
CA ILE A 241 -3.33 7.88 5.54
C ILE A 241 -2.25 8.25 6.56
N HIS A 242 -1.41 7.27 6.90
CA HIS A 242 -0.22 7.47 7.72
C HIS A 242 0.98 7.76 6.81
N LYS A 243 1.57 8.95 6.98
CA LYS A 243 2.76 9.42 6.26
C LYS A 243 3.87 9.74 7.26
N GLU A 244 5.05 10.03 6.75
CA GLU A 244 6.21 10.41 7.57
C GLU A 244 6.28 11.91 7.83
N TYR A 245 5.34 12.67 7.27
CA TYR A 245 5.27 14.12 7.34
C TYR A 245 3.82 14.57 7.45
N HIS A 246 3.61 15.77 8.01
CA HIS A 246 2.31 16.42 8.04
C HIS A 246 2.01 17.11 6.71
N LEU A 247 0.73 17.19 6.34
CA LEU A 247 0.32 18.16 5.33
C LEU A 247 0.43 19.55 5.95
N SER A 248 1.35 20.35 5.43
CA SER A 248 1.78 21.61 6.03
C SER A 248 1.49 22.80 5.12
N SER A 249 1.57 24.00 5.68
CA SER A 249 1.32 25.26 4.96
C SER A 249 2.30 25.56 3.82
N ALA A 250 3.44 24.86 3.75
CA ALA A 250 4.40 24.90 2.63
C ALA A 250 5.30 23.64 2.71
N ASP A 251 6.16 23.42 1.71
CA ASP A 251 7.17 22.35 1.75
C ASP A 251 8.32 22.71 2.72
N PRO A 252 8.50 21.97 3.84
CA PRO A 252 9.57 22.25 4.80
C PRO A 252 10.98 22.14 4.20
N ASN A 253 11.16 21.35 3.14
CA ASN A 253 12.46 21.22 2.46
C ASN A 253 12.86 22.49 1.70
N ILE A 254 11.88 23.34 1.36
CA ILE A 254 12.10 24.59 0.63
C ILE A 254 12.23 25.77 1.58
N VAL A 255 11.33 25.89 2.55
CA VAL A 255 11.24 27.10 3.40
C VAL A 255 11.87 26.97 4.79
N GLY A 256 12.14 25.72 5.22
CA GLY A 256 12.58 25.36 6.57
C GLY A 256 11.44 24.89 7.47
N GLU A 257 11.71 23.89 8.30
CA GLU A 257 10.73 23.29 9.24
C GLU A 257 10.16 24.30 10.24
N ASP A 258 10.94 25.33 10.61
CA ASP A 258 10.54 26.39 11.55
C ASP A 258 9.50 27.36 10.97
N LYS A 259 9.26 27.31 9.66
CA LYS A 259 8.36 28.23 8.94
C LYS A 259 7.11 27.56 8.38
N VAL A 260 6.91 26.27 8.64
CA VAL A 260 5.71 25.55 8.21
C VAL A 260 4.83 25.24 9.40
N VAL A 261 3.52 25.22 9.16
CA VAL A 261 2.53 24.84 10.16
C VAL A 261 1.72 23.66 9.63
N PRO A 262 1.57 22.56 10.38
CA PRO A 262 0.66 21.48 10.04
C PRO A 262 -0.78 21.99 9.90
N LEU A 263 -1.45 21.60 8.83
CA LEU A 263 -2.84 21.97 8.60
C LEU A 263 -3.73 21.15 9.53
N GLY A 264 -4.64 21.81 10.26
CA GLY A 264 -5.61 21.09 11.08
C GLY A 264 -6.80 20.56 10.27
N ARG A 265 -7.35 21.40 9.38
CA ARG A 265 -8.51 21.08 8.54
C ARG A 265 -8.37 21.75 7.18
N THR A 266 -8.81 21.07 6.13
CA THR A 266 -8.96 21.63 4.79
C THR A 266 -10.07 20.89 4.05
N ASN A 267 -10.27 21.14 2.75
CA ASN A 267 -11.26 20.46 1.93
C ASN A 267 -10.64 19.73 0.72
N TYR A 268 -11.44 18.86 0.10
CA TYR A 268 -10.99 18.07 -1.05
C TYR A 268 -10.58 18.93 -2.25
N ASP A 269 -11.19 20.10 -2.46
CA ASP A 269 -10.83 20.98 -3.57
C ASP A 269 -9.41 21.57 -3.39
N VAL A 270 -9.05 21.95 -2.17
CA VAL A 270 -7.68 22.39 -1.84
C VAL A 270 -6.72 21.21 -1.96
N ALA A 271 -7.04 20.06 -1.39
CA ALA A 271 -6.18 18.87 -1.47
C ALA A 271 -5.89 18.43 -2.91
N ASP A 272 -6.90 18.45 -3.79
CA ASP A 272 -6.75 18.14 -5.22
C ASP A 272 -5.81 19.13 -5.93
N GLN A 273 -5.87 20.42 -5.57
CA GLN A 273 -4.95 21.43 -6.12
C GLN A 273 -3.50 21.21 -5.67
N LEU A 274 -3.29 20.83 -4.41
CA LEU A 274 -1.95 20.57 -3.85
C LEU A 274 -1.28 19.35 -4.45
N ALA A 275 -2.05 18.30 -4.72
CA ALA A 275 -1.52 17.10 -5.37
C ALA A 275 -0.88 17.43 -6.72
N ASN A 276 -1.45 18.38 -7.48
CA ASN A 276 -0.86 18.85 -8.73
C ASN A 276 0.44 19.65 -8.55
N LEU A 277 0.71 20.14 -7.34
CA LEU A 277 1.89 20.93 -6.98
C LEU A 277 2.96 20.09 -6.26
N GLY A 278 2.79 18.76 -6.18
CA GLY A 278 3.74 17.85 -5.56
C GLY A 278 3.63 17.72 -4.04
N MET A 279 2.72 18.47 -3.40
CA MET A 279 2.35 18.34 -1.98
C MET A 279 1.17 17.38 -1.82
N GLU A 280 1.36 16.15 -2.27
CA GLU A 280 0.28 15.18 -2.41
C GLU A 280 -0.18 14.64 -1.05
N ALA A 281 -1.42 14.92 -0.66
CA ALA A 281 -2.09 14.25 0.46
C ALA A 281 -2.53 12.83 0.06
N ILE A 282 -3.16 12.73 -1.10
CA ILE A 282 -3.66 11.52 -1.76
C ILE A 282 -3.75 11.81 -3.26
N HIS A 283 -3.61 10.79 -4.09
CA HIS A 283 -3.82 10.90 -5.52
C HIS A 283 -5.24 11.38 -5.84
N PRO A 284 -5.44 12.42 -6.68
CA PRO A 284 -6.76 13.03 -6.90
C PRO A 284 -7.85 12.06 -7.33
N ARG A 285 -7.49 11.10 -8.20
CA ARG A 285 -8.44 10.04 -8.62
C ARG A 285 -8.86 9.11 -7.47
N ALA A 286 -7.99 8.85 -6.50
CA ALA A 286 -8.34 8.09 -5.29
C ALA A 286 -9.16 8.95 -4.32
N GLY A 287 -8.80 10.22 -4.12
CA GLY A 287 -9.57 11.17 -3.31
C GLY A 287 -11.00 11.38 -3.81
N LYS A 288 -11.20 11.40 -5.13
CA LYS A 288 -12.53 11.53 -5.77
C LYS A 288 -13.54 10.50 -5.25
N GLY A 289 -13.13 9.24 -5.07
CA GLY A 289 -14.00 8.18 -4.57
C GLY A 289 -14.50 8.47 -3.15
N LEU A 290 -13.60 8.91 -2.27
CA LEU A 290 -13.94 9.30 -0.89
C LEU A 290 -14.87 10.51 -0.87
N ARG A 291 -14.55 11.55 -1.64
CA ARG A 291 -15.38 12.76 -1.76
C ARG A 291 -16.80 12.46 -2.21
N GLN A 292 -16.97 11.64 -3.25
CA GLN A 292 -18.28 11.29 -3.80
C GLN A 292 -19.15 10.48 -2.83
N ASN A 293 -18.54 9.80 -1.86
CA ASN A 293 -19.23 9.01 -0.83
C ASN A 293 -19.21 9.72 0.53
N GLU A 294 -18.85 11.00 0.56
CA GLU A 294 -18.83 11.83 1.79
C GLU A 294 -17.95 11.24 2.91
N ILE A 295 -16.93 10.46 2.56
CA ILE A 295 -15.98 9.86 3.52
C ILE A 295 -14.89 10.90 3.83
N PRO A 296 -14.71 11.31 5.10
CA PRO A 296 -13.61 12.18 5.50
C PRO A 296 -12.26 11.48 5.31
N LEU A 297 -11.26 12.22 4.83
CA LEU A 297 -9.88 11.76 4.74
C LEU A 297 -9.04 12.44 5.82
N ARG A 298 -8.25 11.68 6.56
CA ARG A 298 -7.29 12.21 7.53
C ARG A 298 -5.87 11.84 7.12
N VAL A 299 -4.97 12.82 7.11
CA VAL A 299 -3.54 12.59 6.93
C VAL A 299 -2.86 12.70 8.29
N MET A 300 -2.23 11.63 8.76
CA MET A 300 -1.54 11.56 10.05
C MET A 300 -0.05 11.31 9.85
N ASN A 301 0.76 11.75 10.81
CA ASN A 301 2.18 11.43 10.85
C ASN A 301 2.41 10.16 11.70
N THR A 302 3.03 9.14 11.09
CA THR A 302 3.40 7.87 11.72
C THR A 302 4.23 8.04 12.99
N PHE A 303 5.10 9.05 13.04
CA PHE A 303 6.06 9.24 14.13
C PHE A 303 5.58 10.23 15.21
N GLU A 304 4.41 10.85 15.01
CA GLU A 304 3.79 11.77 15.97
C GLU A 304 2.33 11.38 16.26
N PRO A 305 2.10 10.24 16.96
CA PRO A 305 0.76 9.67 17.14
C PRO A 305 -0.22 10.54 17.93
N GLU A 306 0.28 11.50 18.71
CA GLU A 306 -0.55 12.44 19.48
C GLU A 306 -1.10 13.59 18.63
N HIS A 307 -0.50 13.85 17.47
CA HIS A 307 -0.96 14.91 16.57
C HIS A 307 -2.24 14.46 15.85
N THR A 308 -3.27 15.31 15.80
CA THR A 308 -4.57 14.96 15.21
C THR A 308 -4.55 14.83 13.69
N GLY A 309 -3.43 15.22 13.07
CA GLY A 309 -3.26 15.27 11.62
C GLY A 309 -4.13 16.34 10.96
N THR A 310 -4.24 16.24 9.64
CA THR A 310 -5.08 17.12 8.82
C THR A 310 -6.37 16.39 8.43
N LEU A 311 -7.52 16.94 8.79
CA LEU A 311 -8.82 16.43 8.37
C LEU A 311 -9.30 17.13 7.09
N ILE A 312 -9.58 16.35 6.06
CA ILE A 312 -10.05 16.79 4.75
C ILE A 312 -11.51 16.35 4.59
N THR A 313 -12.43 17.31 4.49
CA THR A 313 -13.87 17.05 4.26
C THR A 313 -14.40 17.77 3.03
N GLY A 314 -15.58 17.38 2.52
CA GLY A 314 -16.18 18.03 1.35
C GLY A 314 -16.79 19.40 1.64
N ASP A 315 -17.10 19.68 2.90
CA ASP A 315 -17.91 20.81 3.36
C ASP A 315 -17.10 21.86 4.15
N TYR A 316 -15.80 21.65 4.35
CA TYR A 316 -14.98 22.58 5.12
C TYR A 316 -14.78 23.91 4.38
N VAL A 317 -15.17 24.99 5.05
CA VAL A 317 -14.95 26.38 4.64
C VAL A 317 -14.34 27.12 5.82
N SER A 318 -13.22 27.81 5.58
CA SER A 318 -12.58 28.65 6.60
C SER A 318 -13.52 29.77 7.04
N GLU A 319 -13.62 30.01 8.36
CA GLU A 319 -14.46 31.09 8.92
C GLU A 319 -14.04 32.48 8.45
N LYS A 320 -12.76 32.66 8.10
CA LYS A 320 -12.19 33.89 7.56
C LYS A 320 -11.41 33.59 6.29
N PRO A 321 -11.44 34.48 5.27
CA PRO A 321 -10.56 34.36 4.11
C PRO A 321 -9.11 34.38 4.56
N GLN A 322 -8.37 33.32 4.26
CA GLN A 322 -6.96 33.18 4.58
C GLN A 322 -6.27 32.32 3.53
N VAL A 323 -4.95 32.52 3.38
CA VAL A 323 -4.11 31.61 2.60
C VAL A 323 -3.80 30.41 3.50
N GLU A 324 -4.32 29.24 3.13
CA GLU A 324 -4.04 28.00 3.88
C GLU A 324 -2.64 27.46 3.57
N ILE A 325 -2.22 27.55 2.29
CA ILE A 325 -0.99 26.91 1.80
C ILE A 325 -0.31 27.80 0.76
N VAL A 326 1.01 27.84 0.81
CA VAL A 326 1.91 28.45 -0.17
C VAL A 326 2.75 27.33 -0.77
N ALA A 327 2.59 27.11 -2.07
CA ALA A 327 3.29 26.09 -2.85
C ALA A 327 4.10 26.75 -3.97
#